data_AF-A0A949TMB1-F1
#
_entry.id   AF-A0A949TMB1-F1
#
_cell.length_a   1.000
_cell.length_b   1.000
_cell.length_c   1.000
_cell.angle_alpha   90.00
_cell.angle_beta   90.00
_cell.angle_gamma   90.00
#
_symmetry.space_group_name_H-M   'P 1'
#
loop_
_entity.id
_entity.type
_entity.pdbx_description
1 polymer ?
#
loop_
_entity_poly.entity_id
_entity_poly.type
_entity_poly.pdbx_seq_one_letter_code
_entity_poly.pdbx_strand_id
1 'polypeptide(L)'
;MTPDIIFLWVPLITFGIFAARYMRVRAWQMAAWYGALMLVVLGWHLLELPQAVTVSVILWILYAFVVPRLYAVTFGALLRRDFDKAFKSERWLRLVMPVPSLARQRRLMQAYGLIQTNQVEAGLDALEQIANGTGKDAASAAAQLHLIKGEYEQLVEIAAGPAGQADPSVRLMGIRGLAEIGRLSDAIEAYRLEANRFQAFTTPMDQAMTKLNLFTHAGDVEAAEQYLNGVLRILPDAERQLIAARAAYFADGDWTVFNATMERLRPNIGGAMTPRIEQWLAGGSQPRQTVSDEDREKLQALRQEQVNARAYYQTRVSKPLAALAFMGLNVLIFLLTTSFGGEINIESGVLQDAIFVYPYIAETGEWYRLLTATFLHLNYLHVGFNMLALALFGFAVEKRIGHGRFITIYLLSGIGSMVAAVINYEMSEATEPLLAMGASGSIFGILGAVLAMAILTYRRTKLFQARQDVTAILMIVAIQTVFDWTYLEGSSPLHLSGLISGFVITMLIAPRDSLEPAPPPPSGEAPSGPPNPPAPPAQDR
;
A
#
# COMPACT_ATOMS: atom_id res chain seq x y z
N MET A 1 -16.26 12.69 -30.44
CA MET A 1 -16.89 12.16 -29.22
C MET A 1 -16.38 12.96 -28.03
N THR A 2 -17.24 13.33 -27.07
CA THR A 2 -16.85 14.25 -25.99
C THR A 2 -15.91 13.56 -24.99
N PRO A 3 -14.97 14.30 -24.35
CA PRO A 3 -14.10 13.82 -23.25
C PRO A 3 -14.83 13.12 -22.09
N ASP A 4 -16.16 13.24 -22.05
CA ASP A 4 -17.08 12.65 -21.09
C ASP A 4 -16.99 11.12 -20.97
N ILE A 5 -16.74 10.41 -22.08
CA ILE A 5 -16.73 8.93 -22.08
C ILE A 5 -15.57 8.36 -21.25
N ILE A 6 -14.43 9.06 -21.22
CA ILE A 6 -13.21 8.67 -20.50
C ILE A 6 -13.48 8.55 -19.00
N PHE A 7 -14.17 9.55 -18.47
CA PHE A 7 -14.48 9.71 -17.06
C PHE A 7 -15.58 8.76 -16.58
N LEU A 8 -16.17 7.99 -17.49
CA LEU A 8 -17.13 6.92 -17.19
C LEU A 8 -16.43 5.55 -17.15
N TRP A 9 -15.50 5.27 -18.05
CA TRP A 9 -14.78 3.99 -18.10
C TRP A 9 -13.88 3.76 -16.90
N VAL A 10 -13.18 4.79 -16.43
CA VAL A 10 -12.27 4.67 -15.28
C VAL A 10 -13.02 4.17 -14.02
N PRO A 11 -14.15 4.77 -13.60
CA PRO A 11 -15.00 4.22 -12.55
C PRO A 11 -15.49 2.79 -12.84
N LEU A 12 -16.00 2.52 -14.05
CA LEU A 12 -16.54 1.19 -14.41
C LEU A 12 -15.50 0.09 -14.27
N ILE A 13 -14.33 0.27 -14.86
CA ILE A 13 -13.22 -0.69 -14.81
C ILE A 13 -12.74 -0.84 -13.36
N THR A 14 -12.57 0.26 -12.63
CA THR A 14 -12.11 0.23 -11.24
C THR A 14 -13.08 -0.55 -10.34
N PHE A 15 -14.38 -0.27 -10.44
CA PHE A 15 -15.40 -0.97 -9.66
C PHE A 15 -15.53 -2.43 -10.09
N GLY A 16 -15.43 -2.74 -11.38
CA GLY A 16 -15.38 -4.11 -11.88
C GLY A 16 -14.18 -4.90 -11.34
N ILE A 17 -12.98 -4.30 -11.32
CA ILE A 17 -11.78 -4.91 -10.72
C ILE A 17 -11.98 -5.15 -9.22
N PHE A 18 -12.52 -4.18 -8.48
CA PHE A 18 -12.79 -4.38 -7.06
C PHE A 18 -13.84 -5.48 -6.84
N ALA A 19 -14.93 -5.50 -7.61
CA ALA A 19 -15.93 -6.55 -7.54
C ALA A 19 -15.30 -7.94 -7.78
N ALA A 20 -14.53 -8.10 -8.87
CA ALA A 20 -13.81 -9.34 -9.18
C ALA A 20 -12.82 -9.75 -8.09
N ARG A 21 -12.06 -8.80 -7.55
CA ARG A 21 -11.12 -9.04 -6.45
C ARG A 21 -11.84 -9.53 -5.20
N TYR A 22 -12.95 -8.90 -4.83
CA TYR A 22 -13.74 -9.30 -3.66
C TYR A 22 -14.47 -10.63 -3.86
N MET A 23 -14.88 -10.97 -5.09
CA MET A 23 -15.41 -12.30 -5.42
C MET A 23 -14.34 -13.39 -5.20
N ARG A 24 -13.09 -13.15 -5.63
CA ARG A 24 -11.98 -14.11 -5.44
C ARG A 24 -11.70 -14.41 -3.97
N VAL A 25 -11.84 -13.42 -3.09
CA VAL A 25 -11.67 -13.60 -1.63
C VAL A 25 -12.98 -13.95 -0.91
N ARG A 26 -14.03 -14.30 -1.65
CA ARG A 26 -15.37 -14.67 -1.14
C ARG A 26 -16.00 -13.60 -0.24
N ALA A 27 -15.61 -12.33 -0.41
CA ALA A 27 -16.20 -11.19 0.27
C ALA A 27 -17.43 -10.70 -0.52
N TRP A 28 -18.45 -11.58 -0.65
CA TRP A 28 -19.58 -11.39 -1.56
C TRP A 28 -20.35 -10.08 -1.37
N GLN A 29 -20.47 -9.59 -0.13
CA GLN A 29 -21.14 -8.32 0.14
C GLN A 29 -20.37 -7.11 -0.41
N MET A 30 -19.03 -7.15 -0.35
CA MET A 30 -18.18 -6.11 -0.96
C MET A 30 -18.22 -6.23 -2.48
N ALA A 31 -18.17 -7.45 -3.00
CA ALA A 31 -18.28 -7.70 -4.44
C ALA A 31 -19.61 -7.17 -5.01
N ALA A 32 -20.73 -7.45 -4.33
CA ALA A 32 -22.04 -6.95 -4.69
C ALA A 32 -22.11 -5.41 -4.61
N TRP A 33 -21.49 -4.80 -3.59
CA TRP A 33 -21.45 -3.35 -3.45
C TRP A 33 -20.73 -2.66 -4.62
N TYR A 34 -19.51 -3.10 -4.94
CA TYR A 34 -18.77 -2.56 -6.08
C TYR A 34 -19.43 -2.90 -7.42
N GLY A 35 -20.06 -4.08 -7.55
CA GLY A 35 -20.87 -4.43 -8.71
C GLY A 35 -22.08 -3.51 -8.88
N ALA A 36 -22.77 -3.16 -7.80
CA ALA A 36 -23.88 -2.22 -7.83
C ALA A 36 -23.42 -0.81 -8.22
N LEU A 37 -22.29 -0.32 -7.68
CA LEU A 37 -21.71 0.97 -8.10
C LEU A 37 -21.38 0.99 -9.59
N MET A 38 -20.81 -0.11 -10.11
CA MET A 38 -20.54 -0.26 -11.54
C MET A 38 -21.84 -0.19 -12.36
N LEU A 39 -22.90 -0.89 -11.94
CA LEU A 39 -24.20 -0.85 -12.62
C LEU A 39 -24.86 0.54 -12.53
N VAL A 40 -24.67 1.28 -11.44
CA VAL A 40 -25.15 2.67 -11.32
C VAL A 40 -24.45 3.57 -12.34
N VAL A 41 -23.12 3.51 -12.43
CA VAL A 41 -22.37 4.28 -13.43
C VAL A 41 -22.79 3.91 -14.85
N LEU A 42 -22.96 2.61 -15.12
CA LEU A 42 -23.39 2.12 -16.43
C LEU A 42 -24.81 2.60 -16.78
N GLY A 43 -25.76 2.46 -15.84
CA GLY A 43 -27.14 2.89 -16.05
C GLY A 43 -27.25 4.39 -16.24
N TRP A 44 -26.51 5.18 -15.46
CA TRP A 44 -26.49 6.64 -15.60
C TRP A 44 -25.96 7.07 -16.96
N HIS A 45 -24.97 6.35 -17.50
CA HIS A 45 -24.46 6.58 -18.85
C HIS A 45 -25.47 6.19 -19.93
N LEU A 46 -26.07 4.99 -19.85
CA LEU A 46 -27.03 4.50 -20.83
C LEU A 46 -28.30 5.37 -20.93
N LEU A 47 -28.62 6.10 -19.85
CA LEU A 47 -29.75 7.03 -19.80
C LEU A 47 -29.39 8.46 -20.21
N GLU A 48 -28.15 8.71 -20.65
CA GLU A 48 -27.64 10.02 -21.10
C GLU A 48 -27.94 11.17 -20.11
N LEU A 49 -27.95 10.87 -18.81
CA LEU A 49 -28.34 11.83 -17.80
C LEU A 49 -27.31 12.98 -17.70
N PRO A 50 -27.76 14.24 -17.52
CA PRO A 50 -26.85 15.34 -17.29
C PRO A 50 -26.00 15.06 -16.05
N GLN A 51 -24.72 15.43 -16.08
CA GLN A 51 -23.74 15.22 -15.00
C GLN A 51 -23.26 13.77 -14.78
N ALA A 52 -23.59 12.82 -15.68
CA ALA A 52 -23.13 11.42 -15.60
C ALA A 52 -21.63 11.30 -15.27
N VAL A 53 -20.84 12.07 -15.98
CA VAL A 53 -19.38 12.17 -15.84
C VAL A 53 -18.98 12.64 -14.45
N THR A 54 -19.50 13.79 -14.03
CA THR A 54 -19.17 14.42 -12.76
C THR A 54 -19.49 13.50 -11.58
N VAL A 55 -20.69 12.90 -11.59
CA VAL A 55 -21.11 11.96 -10.54
C VAL A 55 -20.22 10.72 -10.54
N SER A 56 -19.88 10.17 -11.71
CA SER A 56 -19.03 8.98 -11.82
C SER A 56 -17.61 9.22 -11.32
N VAL A 57 -17.03 10.39 -11.61
CA VAL A 57 -15.73 10.81 -11.09
C VAL A 57 -15.78 11.00 -9.58
N ILE A 58 -16.81 11.64 -9.04
CA ILE A 58 -16.98 11.81 -7.59
C ILE A 58 -17.08 10.44 -6.89
N LEU A 59 -17.89 9.52 -7.42
CA LEU A 59 -17.99 8.17 -6.90
C LEU A 59 -16.64 7.45 -6.98
N TRP A 60 -15.92 7.57 -8.10
CA TRP A 60 -14.60 6.97 -8.24
C TRP A 60 -13.60 7.53 -7.22
N ILE A 61 -13.53 8.86 -7.03
CA ILE A 61 -12.66 9.47 -6.02
C ILE A 61 -13.01 8.94 -4.62
N LEU A 62 -14.30 8.95 -4.28
CA LEU A 62 -14.80 8.48 -2.99
C LEU A 62 -14.43 7.02 -2.73
N TYR A 63 -14.69 6.12 -3.68
CA TYR A 63 -14.53 4.68 -3.46
C TYR A 63 -13.15 4.12 -3.79
N ALA A 64 -12.37 4.78 -4.66
CA ALA A 64 -11.01 4.37 -5.00
C ALA A 64 -9.95 4.97 -4.06
N PHE A 65 -10.22 6.12 -3.42
CA PHE A 65 -9.23 6.80 -2.57
C PHE A 65 -9.73 7.06 -1.15
N VAL A 66 -10.91 7.64 -0.97
CA VAL A 66 -11.40 8.02 0.37
C VAL A 66 -11.75 6.79 1.21
N VAL A 67 -12.49 5.83 0.66
CA VAL A 67 -12.86 4.59 1.35
C VAL A 67 -11.64 3.78 1.79
N PRO A 68 -10.65 3.46 0.91
CA PRO A 68 -9.42 2.79 1.35
C PRO A 68 -8.66 3.58 2.42
N ARG A 69 -8.66 4.91 2.33
CA ARG A 69 -8.03 5.75 3.36
C ARG A 69 -8.76 5.66 4.69
N LEU A 70 -10.10 5.69 4.70
CA LEU A 70 -10.91 5.50 5.90
C LEU A 70 -10.65 4.13 6.53
N TYR A 71 -10.64 3.06 5.73
CA TYR A 71 -10.23 1.72 6.21
C TYR A 71 -8.84 1.76 6.88
N ALA A 72 -7.85 2.39 6.24
CA ALA A 72 -6.50 2.49 6.79
C ALA A 72 -6.45 3.31 8.09
N VAL A 73 -7.24 4.39 8.20
CA VAL A 73 -7.36 5.17 9.46
C VAL A 73 -7.99 4.33 10.55
N THR A 74 -9.14 3.68 10.28
CA THR A 74 -9.85 2.82 11.24
C THR A 74 -8.94 1.71 11.74
N PHE A 75 -8.31 0.97 10.83
CA PHE A 75 -7.40 -0.13 11.18
C PHE A 75 -6.17 0.37 11.94
N GLY A 76 -5.54 1.46 11.50
CA GLY A 76 -4.38 2.03 12.18
C GLY A 76 -4.71 2.61 13.57
N ALA A 77 -5.93 3.09 13.78
CA ALA A 77 -6.41 3.51 15.11
C ALA A 77 -6.63 2.30 16.02
N LEU A 78 -7.26 1.23 15.50
CA LEU A 78 -7.47 -0.02 16.23
C LEU A 78 -6.13 -0.62 16.71
N LEU A 79 -5.12 -0.67 15.83
CA LEU A 79 -3.78 -1.16 16.18
C LEU A 79 -3.10 -0.34 17.28
N ARG A 80 -3.35 0.98 17.32
CA ARG A 80 -2.84 1.88 18.37
C ARG A 80 -3.70 1.90 19.63
N ARG A 81 -4.78 1.12 19.69
CA ARG A 81 -5.78 1.14 20.77
C ARG A 81 -6.49 2.48 20.94
N ASP A 82 -6.48 3.30 19.90
CA ASP A 82 -7.26 4.52 19.84
C ASP A 82 -8.68 4.15 19.38
N PHE A 83 -9.43 3.52 20.29
CA PHE A 83 -10.77 2.99 20.01
C PHE A 83 -11.75 4.10 19.66
N ASP A 84 -11.63 5.28 20.27
CA ASP A 84 -12.45 6.45 19.95
C ASP A 84 -12.29 6.85 18.48
N LYS A 85 -11.04 6.97 18.01
CA LYS A 85 -10.77 7.28 16.61
C LYS A 85 -11.16 6.14 15.69
N ALA A 86 -10.96 4.90 16.10
CA ALA A 86 -11.39 3.72 15.34
C ALA A 86 -12.91 3.73 15.13
N PHE A 87 -13.70 3.90 16.19
CA PHE A 87 -15.17 3.94 16.12
C PHE A 87 -15.69 5.17 15.37
N LYS A 88 -15.08 6.34 15.54
CA LYS A 88 -15.44 7.54 14.75
C LYS A 88 -15.20 7.30 13.25
N SER A 89 -14.06 6.73 12.88
CA SER A 89 -13.70 6.46 11.49
C SER A 89 -14.54 5.33 10.87
N GLU A 90 -14.85 4.30 11.65
CA GLU A 90 -15.75 3.20 11.29
C GLU A 90 -17.17 3.71 11.00
N ARG A 91 -17.67 4.66 11.79
CA ARG A 91 -18.98 5.27 11.57
C ARG A 91 -19.05 5.96 10.19
N TRP A 92 -18.02 6.72 9.83
CA TRP A 92 -17.93 7.34 8.50
C TRP A 92 -17.84 6.28 7.39
N LEU A 93 -17.04 5.25 7.61
CA LEU A 93 -16.88 4.16 6.64
C LEU A 93 -18.21 3.45 6.36
N ARG A 94 -19.02 3.17 7.40
CA ARG A 94 -20.35 2.58 7.26
C ARG A 94 -21.37 3.50 6.61
N LEU A 95 -21.23 4.81 6.79
CA LEU A 95 -22.09 5.78 6.11
C LEU A 95 -21.86 5.72 4.60
N VAL A 96 -20.60 5.65 4.18
CA VAL A 96 -20.21 5.60 2.76
C VAL A 96 -20.41 4.20 2.18
N MET A 97 -20.24 3.14 2.96
CA MET A 97 -20.35 1.76 2.51
C MET A 97 -21.21 0.94 3.49
N PRO A 98 -22.55 1.04 3.45
CA PRO A 98 -23.46 0.37 4.38
C PRO A 98 -23.61 -1.15 4.12
N VAL A 99 -22.51 -1.90 4.14
CA VAL A 99 -22.52 -3.37 4.00
C VAL A 99 -22.60 -4.07 5.35
N PRO A 100 -23.35 -5.19 5.49
CA PRO A 100 -23.52 -5.88 6.78
C PRO A 100 -22.21 -6.38 7.41
N SER A 101 -21.21 -6.74 6.60
CA SER A 101 -19.89 -7.18 7.06
C SER A 101 -19.17 -6.15 7.91
N LEU A 102 -19.34 -4.85 7.63
CA LEU A 102 -18.78 -3.77 8.45
C LEU A 102 -19.43 -3.70 9.84
N ALA A 103 -20.74 -3.96 9.92
CA ALA A 103 -21.43 -4.02 11.21
C ALA A 103 -20.92 -5.19 12.07
N ARG A 104 -20.56 -6.33 11.45
CA ARG A 104 -19.91 -7.44 12.15
C ARG A 104 -18.49 -7.11 12.59
N GLN A 105 -17.70 -6.45 11.73
CA GLN A 105 -16.38 -5.95 12.10
C GLN A 105 -16.42 -5.01 13.31
N ARG A 106 -17.46 -4.17 13.44
CA ARG A 106 -17.65 -3.35 14.64
C ARG A 106 -17.79 -4.15 15.92
N ARG A 107 -18.56 -5.26 15.90
CA ARG A 107 -18.71 -6.11 17.08
C ARG A 107 -17.38 -6.74 17.49
N LEU A 108 -16.59 -7.19 16.51
CA LEU A 108 -15.21 -7.65 16.75
C LEU A 108 -14.36 -6.53 17.35
N MET A 109 -14.38 -5.32 16.80
CA MET A 109 -13.65 -4.17 17.34
C MET A 109 -14.10 -3.80 18.77
N GLN A 110 -15.39 -3.93 19.08
CA GLN A 110 -15.92 -3.72 20.43
C GLN A 110 -15.39 -4.77 21.41
N ALA A 111 -15.42 -6.04 21.02
CA ALA A 111 -14.87 -7.12 21.83
C ALA A 111 -13.36 -6.89 22.09
N TYR A 112 -12.59 -6.56 21.07
CA TYR A 112 -11.18 -6.19 21.23
C TYR A 112 -10.98 -4.93 22.06
N GLY A 113 -11.86 -3.94 21.93
CA GLY A 113 -11.87 -2.73 22.76
C GLY A 113 -12.01 -3.05 24.23
N LEU A 114 -12.95 -3.93 24.59
CA LEU A 114 -13.15 -4.39 25.96
C LEU A 114 -11.90 -5.12 26.49
N ILE A 115 -11.38 -6.07 25.71
CA ILE A 115 -10.16 -6.82 26.07
C ILE A 115 -8.99 -5.86 26.31
N GLN A 116 -8.78 -4.90 25.43
CA GLN A 116 -7.64 -3.98 25.51
C GLN A 116 -7.80 -2.89 26.58
N THR A 117 -9.03 -2.58 27.00
CA THR A 117 -9.33 -1.65 28.11
C THR A 117 -9.47 -2.36 29.46
N ASN A 118 -8.86 -3.55 29.58
CA ASN A 118 -8.80 -4.37 30.78
C ASN A 118 -10.17 -4.91 31.27
N GLN A 119 -11.18 -4.90 30.41
CA GLN A 119 -12.46 -5.62 30.60
C GLN A 119 -12.37 -6.97 29.87
N VAL A 120 -11.39 -7.78 30.27
CA VAL A 120 -10.99 -9.00 29.54
C VAL A 120 -12.15 -10.00 29.47
N GLU A 121 -12.81 -10.31 30.58
CA GLU A 121 -13.94 -11.26 30.60
C GLU A 121 -15.09 -10.83 29.68
N ALA A 122 -15.59 -9.60 29.83
CA ALA A 122 -16.67 -9.09 28.99
C ALA A 122 -16.31 -9.06 27.49
N GLY A 123 -15.04 -8.80 27.18
CA GLY A 123 -14.54 -8.85 25.82
C GLY A 123 -14.40 -10.27 25.26
N LEU A 124 -13.97 -11.23 26.08
CA LEU A 124 -13.93 -12.65 25.72
C LEU A 124 -15.34 -13.21 25.50
N ASP A 125 -16.30 -12.87 26.36
CA ASP A 125 -17.71 -13.25 26.20
C ASP A 125 -18.28 -12.70 24.89
N ALA A 126 -17.96 -11.45 24.55
CA ALA A 126 -18.38 -10.85 23.29
C ALA A 126 -17.73 -11.54 22.08
N LEU A 127 -16.45 -11.94 22.17
CA LEU A 127 -15.80 -12.75 21.12
C LEU A 127 -16.43 -14.13 20.99
N GLU A 128 -16.76 -14.77 22.10
CA GLU A 128 -17.35 -16.10 22.14
C GLU A 128 -18.75 -16.11 21.50
N GLN A 129 -19.57 -15.10 21.75
CA GLN A 129 -20.84 -14.91 21.05
C GLN A 129 -20.69 -14.80 19.53
N ILE A 130 -19.61 -14.17 19.06
CA ILE A 130 -19.31 -14.06 17.63
C ILE A 130 -18.80 -15.40 17.09
N ALA A 131 -17.95 -16.10 17.86
CA ALA A 131 -17.39 -17.40 17.53
C ALA A 131 -18.47 -18.48 17.36
N ASN A 132 -19.55 -18.41 18.13
CA ASN A 132 -20.72 -19.30 18.04
C ASN A 132 -21.59 -19.06 16.79
N GLY A 133 -21.28 -18.04 16.00
CA GLY A 133 -21.94 -17.78 14.72
C GLY A 133 -21.51 -18.72 13.60
N THR A 134 -21.81 -18.35 12.36
CA THR A 134 -21.40 -19.10 11.16
C THR A 134 -20.61 -18.23 10.19
N GLY A 135 -19.72 -18.88 9.42
CA GLY A 135 -18.92 -18.24 8.38
C GLY A 135 -17.54 -17.74 8.85
N LYS A 136 -16.90 -16.95 7.99
CA LYS A 136 -15.50 -16.53 8.13
C LYS A 136 -15.24 -15.72 9.41
N ASP A 137 -16.13 -14.80 9.75
CA ASP A 137 -15.97 -13.91 10.91
C ASP A 137 -16.05 -14.71 12.23
N ALA A 138 -16.91 -15.72 12.29
CA ALA A 138 -17.03 -16.62 13.44
C ALA A 138 -15.77 -17.48 13.61
N ALA A 139 -15.26 -18.05 12.51
CA ALA A 139 -14.00 -18.79 12.52
C ALA A 139 -12.80 -17.94 12.95
N SER A 140 -12.72 -16.69 12.48
CA SER A 140 -11.68 -15.75 12.91
C SER A 140 -11.82 -15.35 14.38
N ALA A 141 -13.04 -15.19 14.89
CA ALA A 141 -13.28 -14.90 16.30
C ALA A 141 -12.89 -16.09 17.19
N ALA A 142 -13.26 -17.31 16.80
CA ALA A 142 -12.89 -18.54 17.51
C ALA A 142 -11.36 -18.70 17.59
N ALA A 143 -10.66 -18.56 16.46
CA ALA A 143 -9.21 -18.63 16.43
C ALA A 143 -8.56 -17.57 17.34
N GLN A 144 -9.09 -16.35 17.34
CA GLN A 144 -8.54 -15.29 18.18
C GLN A 144 -8.85 -15.49 19.66
N LEU A 145 -10.03 -16.05 19.99
CA LEU A 145 -10.41 -16.45 21.34
C LEU A 145 -9.41 -17.46 21.91
N HIS A 146 -9.15 -18.56 21.20
CA HIS A 146 -8.18 -19.57 21.63
C HIS A 146 -6.76 -19.01 21.73
N LEU A 147 -6.36 -18.13 20.80
CA LEU A 147 -5.06 -17.45 20.86
C LEU A 147 -4.91 -16.58 22.11
N ILE A 148 -5.96 -15.87 22.52
CA ILE A 148 -5.94 -15.00 23.73
C ILE A 148 -5.99 -15.85 25.00
N LYS A 149 -6.81 -16.90 25.04
CA LYS A 149 -6.92 -17.84 26.17
C LYS A 149 -5.68 -18.73 26.35
N GLY A 150 -4.78 -18.79 25.35
CA GLY A 150 -3.60 -19.65 25.40
C GLY A 150 -3.90 -21.14 25.13
N GLU A 151 -5.02 -21.40 24.44
CA GLU A 151 -5.52 -22.73 24.06
C GLU A 151 -4.95 -23.09 22.67
N TYR A 152 -3.64 -23.26 22.59
CA TYR A 152 -2.91 -23.32 21.32
C TYR A 152 -3.16 -24.61 20.55
N GLU A 153 -3.40 -25.74 21.22
CA GLU A 153 -3.75 -27.01 20.57
C GLU A 153 -5.05 -26.90 19.78
N GLN A 154 -6.09 -26.32 20.39
CA GLN A 154 -7.39 -26.08 19.75
C GLN A 154 -7.23 -25.08 18.58
N LEU A 155 -6.41 -24.05 18.77
CA LEU A 155 -6.10 -23.09 17.71
C LEU A 155 -5.46 -23.77 16.48
N VAL A 156 -4.49 -24.67 16.70
CA VAL A 156 -3.83 -25.42 15.63
C VAL A 156 -4.83 -26.31 14.89
N GLU A 157 -5.73 -26.98 15.61
CA GLU A 157 -6.78 -27.82 15.02
C GLU A 157 -7.73 -27.00 14.14
N ILE A 158 -8.23 -25.86 14.63
CA ILE A 158 -9.09 -24.96 13.88
C ILE A 158 -8.40 -24.44 12.61
N ALA A 159 -7.11 -24.10 12.71
CA ALA A 159 -6.31 -23.60 11.60
C ALA A 159 -5.98 -24.68 10.54
N ALA A 160 -5.87 -25.94 10.96
CA ALA A 160 -5.72 -27.08 10.06
C ALA A 160 -7.05 -27.43 9.34
N GLY A 161 -8.18 -27.18 10.01
CA GLY A 161 -9.53 -27.47 9.53
C GLY A 161 -10.07 -26.55 8.42
N PRO A 162 -11.37 -26.67 8.10
CA PRO A 162 -12.03 -25.89 7.03
C PRO A 162 -11.91 -24.38 7.21
N ALA A 163 -11.88 -23.91 8.47
CA ALA A 163 -11.72 -22.51 8.83
C ALA A 163 -10.40 -21.93 8.30
N GLY A 164 -9.26 -22.55 8.62
CA GLY A 164 -7.97 -22.09 8.11
C GLY A 164 -7.77 -22.32 6.61
N GLN A 165 -8.46 -23.31 6.01
CA GLN A 165 -8.49 -23.44 4.55
C GLN A 165 -9.23 -22.28 3.87
N ALA A 166 -10.27 -21.75 4.52
CA ALA A 166 -11.06 -20.63 4.02
C ALA A 166 -10.43 -19.26 4.31
N ASP A 167 -9.72 -19.12 5.43
CA ASP A 167 -9.10 -17.86 5.86
C ASP A 167 -7.60 -18.00 6.18
N PRO A 168 -6.72 -17.45 5.33
CA PRO A 168 -5.28 -17.42 5.58
C PRO A 168 -4.88 -16.73 6.89
N SER A 169 -5.71 -15.82 7.41
CA SER A 169 -5.44 -15.12 8.68
C SER A 169 -5.57 -16.07 9.89
N VAL A 170 -6.57 -16.95 9.87
CA VAL A 170 -6.74 -18.03 10.87
C VAL A 170 -5.56 -18.98 10.79
N ARG A 171 -5.10 -19.30 9.57
CA ARG A 171 -3.92 -20.15 9.37
C ARG A 171 -2.64 -19.52 9.93
N LEU A 172 -2.44 -18.21 9.77
CA LEU A 172 -1.31 -17.50 10.41
C LEU A 172 -1.39 -17.56 11.94
N MET A 173 -2.58 -17.53 12.55
CA MET A 173 -2.73 -17.72 14.00
C MET A 173 -2.38 -19.15 14.41
N GLY A 174 -2.79 -20.15 13.64
CA GLY A 174 -2.38 -21.56 13.84
C GLY A 174 -0.88 -21.77 13.81
N ILE A 175 -0.19 -21.12 12.86
CA ILE A 175 1.29 -21.14 12.80
C ILE A 175 1.92 -20.58 14.07
N ARG A 176 1.35 -19.51 14.64
CA ARG A 176 1.81 -18.99 15.95
C ARG A 176 1.54 -20.02 17.05
N GLY A 177 0.37 -20.66 17.04
CA GLY A 177 0.03 -21.74 17.96
C GLY A 177 1.03 -22.89 17.93
N LEU A 178 1.46 -23.34 16.74
CA LEU A 178 2.49 -24.38 16.59
C LEU A 178 3.79 -24.01 17.31
N ALA A 179 4.26 -22.77 17.15
CA ALA A 179 5.47 -22.32 17.83
C ALA A 179 5.28 -22.26 19.35
N GLU A 180 4.11 -21.87 19.85
CA GLU A 180 3.82 -21.81 21.29
C GLU A 180 3.78 -23.20 21.96
N ILE A 181 3.40 -24.26 21.23
CA ILE A 181 3.35 -25.65 21.75
C ILE A 181 4.64 -26.44 21.50
N GLY A 182 5.75 -25.77 21.16
CA GLY A 182 7.04 -26.46 20.99
C GLY A 182 7.28 -27.08 19.60
N ARG A 183 6.45 -26.75 18.60
CA ARG A 183 6.54 -27.27 17.22
C ARG A 183 7.05 -26.23 16.23
N LEU A 184 8.17 -25.57 16.54
CA LEU A 184 8.74 -24.50 15.73
C LEU A 184 9.08 -24.93 14.29
N SER A 185 9.66 -26.11 14.06
CA SER A 185 9.98 -26.59 12.71
C SER A 185 8.73 -26.70 11.82
N ASP A 186 7.63 -27.23 12.38
CA ASP A 186 6.34 -27.30 11.67
C ASP A 186 5.80 -25.89 11.38
N ALA A 187 5.96 -24.95 12.31
CA ALA A 187 5.53 -23.57 12.14
C ALA A 187 6.31 -22.87 11.01
N ILE A 188 7.63 -23.05 10.96
CA ILE A 188 8.51 -22.50 9.92
C ILE A 188 8.13 -23.08 8.55
N GLU A 189 7.97 -24.39 8.46
CA GLU A 189 7.63 -25.05 7.20
C GLU A 189 6.22 -24.67 6.72
N ALA A 190 5.24 -24.63 7.61
CA ALA A 190 3.88 -24.18 7.28
C ALA A 190 3.86 -22.73 6.78
N TYR A 191 4.65 -21.83 7.39
CA TYR A 191 4.77 -20.45 6.90
C TYR A 191 5.35 -20.40 5.49
N ARG A 192 6.42 -21.17 5.24
CA ARG A 192 7.13 -21.20 3.97
C ARG A 192 6.27 -21.73 2.83
N LEU A 193 5.58 -22.85 3.03
CA LEU A 193 4.73 -23.49 2.00
C LEU A 193 3.60 -22.58 1.51
N GLU A 194 3.08 -21.73 2.39
CA GLU A 194 1.96 -20.83 2.08
C GLU A 194 2.34 -19.35 1.96
N ALA A 195 3.65 -19.03 1.93
CA ALA A 195 4.15 -17.65 1.92
C ALA A 195 3.49 -16.77 0.83
N ASN A 196 3.37 -17.28 -0.40
CA ASN A 196 2.72 -16.57 -1.51
C ASN A 196 1.24 -16.29 -1.24
N ARG A 197 0.55 -17.24 -0.60
CA ARG A 197 -0.88 -17.11 -0.24
C ARG A 197 -1.06 -16.08 0.87
N PHE A 198 -0.18 -16.07 1.86
CA PHE A 198 -0.20 -15.05 2.91
C PHE A 198 0.05 -13.66 2.35
N GLN A 199 1.11 -13.49 1.55
CA GLN A 199 1.43 -12.21 0.91
C GLN A 199 0.27 -11.66 0.06
N ALA A 200 -0.53 -12.51 -0.57
CA ALA A 200 -1.67 -12.10 -1.38
C ALA A 200 -2.93 -11.74 -0.57
N PHE A 201 -3.16 -12.38 0.58
CA PHE A 201 -4.48 -12.41 1.23
C PHE A 201 -4.50 -12.02 2.71
N THR A 202 -3.35 -11.84 3.37
CA THR A 202 -3.28 -11.38 4.76
C THR A 202 -2.68 -9.98 4.85
N THR A 203 -2.84 -9.33 6.00
CA THR A 203 -2.27 -7.99 6.21
C THR A 203 -0.76 -8.07 6.45
N PRO A 204 0.01 -7.03 6.09
CA PRO A 204 1.44 -6.95 6.43
C PRO A 204 1.69 -7.08 7.94
N MET A 205 0.74 -6.62 8.76
CA MET A 205 0.78 -6.73 10.21
C MET A 205 0.69 -8.19 10.66
N ASP A 206 -0.26 -8.97 10.13
CA ASP A 206 -0.40 -10.38 10.50
C ASP A 206 0.85 -11.19 10.14
N GLN A 207 1.42 -10.91 8.97
CA GLN A 207 2.66 -11.53 8.51
C GLN A 207 3.84 -11.15 9.42
N ALA A 208 3.99 -9.86 9.73
CA ALA A 208 5.05 -9.37 10.62
C ALA A 208 4.94 -9.97 12.03
N MET A 209 3.74 -10.06 12.59
CA MET A 209 3.50 -10.67 13.90
C MET A 209 3.79 -12.18 13.89
N THR A 210 3.44 -12.91 12.82
CA THR A 210 3.79 -14.33 12.72
C THR A 210 5.28 -14.53 12.55
N LYS A 211 5.96 -13.76 11.68
CA LYS A 211 7.41 -13.83 11.54
C LYS A 211 8.14 -13.48 12.84
N LEU A 212 7.70 -12.43 13.55
CA LEU A 212 8.22 -12.08 14.88
C LEU A 212 8.07 -13.25 15.85
N ASN A 213 6.93 -13.93 15.86
CA ASN A 213 6.72 -15.10 16.72
C ASN A 213 7.68 -16.25 16.39
N LEU A 214 7.92 -16.54 15.11
CA LEU A 214 8.91 -17.54 14.68
C LEU A 214 10.33 -17.17 15.14
N PHE A 215 10.76 -15.92 14.92
CA PHE A 215 12.10 -15.46 15.35
C PHE A 215 12.25 -15.44 16.88
N THR A 216 11.19 -15.08 17.60
CA THR A 216 11.15 -15.10 19.07
C THR A 216 11.39 -16.50 19.60
N HIS A 217 10.64 -17.50 19.10
CA HIS A 217 10.78 -18.89 19.52
C HIS A 217 12.08 -19.54 19.05
N ALA A 218 12.67 -19.05 17.96
CA ALA A 218 13.99 -19.45 17.49
C ALA A 218 15.16 -18.85 18.28
N GLY A 219 14.89 -17.87 19.17
CA GLY A 219 15.94 -17.13 19.88
C GLY A 219 16.75 -16.17 19.00
N ASP A 220 16.24 -15.76 17.83
CA ASP A 220 16.88 -14.75 16.99
C ASP A 220 16.48 -13.34 17.47
N VAL A 221 17.18 -12.88 18.51
CA VAL A 221 16.93 -11.60 19.18
C VAL A 221 17.03 -10.43 18.20
N GLU A 222 18.05 -10.44 17.35
CA GLU A 222 18.30 -9.34 16.41
C GLU A 222 17.18 -9.24 15.37
N ALA A 223 16.73 -10.37 14.79
CA ALA A 223 15.59 -10.36 13.87
C ALA A 223 14.30 -9.91 14.56
N ALA A 224 14.05 -10.35 15.80
CA ALA A 224 12.88 -9.93 16.58
C ALA A 224 12.88 -8.41 16.81
N GLU A 225 13.99 -7.84 17.25
CA GLU A 225 14.14 -6.39 17.46
C GLU A 225 13.97 -5.59 16.16
N GLN A 226 14.46 -6.10 15.03
CA GLN A 226 14.25 -5.45 13.73
C GLN A 226 12.77 -5.32 13.37
N TYR A 227 11.93 -6.31 13.68
CA TYR A 227 10.47 -6.20 13.50
C TYR A 227 9.86 -5.19 14.47
N LEU A 228 10.21 -5.28 15.76
CA LEU A 228 9.69 -4.43 16.84
C LEU A 228 10.03 -2.95 16.66
N ASN A 229 11.20 -2.64 16.10
CA ASN A 229 11.64 -1.28 15.82
C ASN A 229 11.23 -0.80 14.41
N GLY A 230 10.84 -1.73 13.53
CA GLY A 230 10.39 -1.47 12.17
C GLY A 230 8.86 -1.44 12.06
N VAL A 231 8.31 -2.44 11.35
CA VAL A 231 6.87 -2.52 11.00
C VAL A 231 5.98 -2.57 12.25
N LEU A 232 6.48 -3.14 13.36
CA LEU A 232 5.74 -3.32 14.60
C LEU A 232 6.00 -2.22 15.64
N ARG A 233 6.65 -1.11 15.26
CA ARG A 233 6.80 0.07 16.13
C ARG A 233 5.47 0.69 16.55
N ILE A 234 4.38 0.34 15.87
CA ILE A 234 3.02 0.76 16.21
C ILE A 234 2.50 0.11 17.50
N LEU A 235 3.11 -0.99 17.95
CA LEU A 235 2.75 -1.66 19.20
C LEU A 235 3.17 -0.83 20.43
N PRO A 236 2.43 -0.89 21.54
CA PRO A 236 2.81 -0.24 22.80
C PRO A 236 4.18 -0.68 23.31
N ASP A 237 4.90 0.24 23.95
CA ASP A 237 6.28 0.02 24.39
C ASP A 237 6.43 -1.16 25.35
N ALA A 238 5.49 -1.35 26.28
CA ALA A 238 5.51 -2.48 27.22
C ALA A 238 5.44 -3.83 26.50
N GLU A 239 4.66 -3.95 25.42
CA GLU A 239 4.54 -5.19 24.66
C GLU A 239 5.77 -5.45 23.81
N ARG A 240 6.35 -4.39 23.21
CA ARG A 240 7.61 -4.53 22.49
C ARG A 240 8.73 -4.98 23.41
N GLN A 241 8.83 -4.40 24.61
CA GLN A 241 9.80 -4.81 25.63
C GLN A 241 9.58 -6.25 26.09
N LEU A 242 8.33 -6.67 26.32
CA LEU A 242 8.03 -8.04 26.74
C LEU A 242 8.40 -9.06 25.66
N ILE A 243 8.06 -8.80 24.39
CA ILE A 243 8.38 -9.72 23.30
C ILE A 243 9.90 -9.79 23.06
N ALA A 244 10.61 -8.66 23.15
CA ALA A 244 12.07 -8.65 23.06
C ALA A 244 12.71 -9.46 24.20
N ALA A 245 12.24 -9.29 25.44
CA ALA A 245 12.70 -10.07 26.58
C ALA A 245 12.40 -11.58 26.41
N ARG A 246 11.28 -11.93 25.76
CA ARG A 246 10.96 -13.32 25.44
C ARG A 246 11.91 -13.91 24.39
N ALA A 247 12.29 -13.12 23.39
CA ALA A 247 13.28 -13.56 22.40
C ALA A 247 14.66 -13.78 23.04
N ALA A 248 15.08 -12.88 23.94
CA ALA A 248 16.31 -13.04 24.73
C ALA A 248 16.27 -14.31 25.58
N TYR A 249 15.16 -14.55 26.29
CA TYR A 249 14.94 -15.78 27.05
C TYR A 249 15.09 -17.05 26.21
N PHE A 250 14.51 -17.10 25.01
CA PHE A 250 14.67 -18.27 24.14
C PHE A 250 16.10 -18.42 23.59
N ALA A 251 16.89 -17.34 23.55
CA ALA A 251 18.29 -17.39 23.17
C ALA A 251 19.18 -17.90 24.32
N ASP A 252 19.11 -17.29 25.50
CA ASP A 252 20.02 -17.55 26.62
C ASP A 252 19.51 -18.59 27.64
N GLY A 253 18.20 -18.72 27.78
CA GLY A 253 17.53 -19.59 28.76
C GLY A 253 17.34 -18.96 30.14
N ASP A 254 17.57 -17.66 30.32
CA ASP A 254 17.47 -16.98 31.61
C ASP A 254 16.02 -16.65 31.99
N TRP A 255 15.34 -17.64 32.57
CA TRP A 255 13.98 -17.48 33.07
C TRP A 255 13.86 -16.39 34.14
N THR A 256 14.90 -16.17 34.95
CA THR A 256 14.85 -15.23 36.07
C THR A 256 14.68 -13.81 35.55
N VAL A 257 15.47 -13.43 34.54
CA VAL A 257 15.40 -12.13 33.88
C VAL A 257 14.06 -11.93 33.18
N PHE A 258 13.57 -12.97 32.48
CA PHE A 258 12.28 -12.89 31.80
C PHE A 258 11.11 -12.76 32.77
N ASN A 259 11.10 -13.56 33.84
CA ASN A 259 10.10 -13.51 34.90
C ASN A 259 10.05 -12.13 35.57
N ALA A 260 11.20 -11.57 35.94
CA ALA A 260 11.28 -10.21 36.50
C ALA A 260 10.75 -9.15 35.52
N THR A 261 11.01 -9.33 34.22
CA THR A 261 10.50 -8.42 33.18
C THR A 261 8.98 -8.52 33.03
N MET A 262 8.42 -9.74 33.06
CA MET A 262 6.97 -9.96 33.03
C MET A 262 6.27 -9.26 34.20
N GLU A 263 6.74 -9.47 35.43
CA GLU A 263 6.16 -8.84 36.63
C GLU A 263 6.23 -7.31 36.56
N ARG A 264 7.37 -6.76 36.11
CA ARG A 264 7.55 -5.30 35.95
C ARG A 264 6.60 -4.70 34.91
N LEU A 265 6.36 -5.39 33.80
CA LEU A 265 5.59 -4.85 32.68
C LEU A 265 4.09 -5.18 32.78
N ARG A 266 3.70 -6.19 33.56
CA ARG A 266 2.30 -6.64 33.73
C ARG A 266 1.28 -5.49 33.92
N PRO A 267 1.53 -4.44 34.73
CA PRO A 267 0.56 -3.35 34.92
C PRO A 267 0.32 -2.48 33.68
N ASN A 268 1.26 -2.50 32.72
CA ASN A 268 1.28 -1.63 31.55
C ASN A 268 1.00 -2.37 30.24
N ILE A 269 0.66 -3.66 30.31
CA ILE A 269 0.38 -4.50 29.15
C ILE A 269 -1.14 -4.52 28.89
N GLY A 270 -1.53 -4.59 27.62
CA GLY A 270 -2.94 -4.67 27.25
C GLY A 270 -3.58 -5.99 27.64
N GLY A 271 -4.88 -5.96 27.94
CA GLY A 271 -5.60 -7.13 28.45
C GLY A 271 -5.60 -8.36 27.52
N ALA A 272 -5.26 -8.21 26.23
CA ALA A 272 -5.11 -9.35 25.32
C ALA A 272 -3.89 -10.24 25.61
N MET A 273 -2.86 -9.69 26.29
CA MET A 273 -1.70 -10.47 26.70
C MET A 273 -1.78 -10.92 28.16
N THR A 274 -2.68 -10.36 28.97
CA THR A 274 -2.82 -10.70 30.38
C THR A 274 -3.01 -12.20 30.63
N PRO A 275 -3.95 -12.91 29.95
CA PRO A 275 -4.12 -14.35 30.19
C PRO A 275 -2.85 -15.14 29.85
N ARG A 276 -2.12 -14.73 28.81
CA ARG A 276 -0.85 -15.37 28.40
C ARG A 276 0.24 -15.20 29.44
N ILE A 277 0.38 -13.99 29.99
CA ILE A 277 1.36 -13.70 31.06
C ILE A 277 1.03 -14.53 32.29
N GLU A 278 -0.25 -14.60 32.68
CA GLU A 278 -0.69 -15.38 33.84
C GLU A 278 -0.40 -16.87 33.65
N GLN A 279 -0.64 -17.40 32.46
CA GLN A 279 -0.31 -18.78 32.11
C GLN A 279 1.21 -19.04 32.17
N TRP A 280 2.05 -18.12 31.69
CA TRP A 280 3.51 -18.26 31.76
C TRP A 280 4.04 -18.19 33.19
N LEU A 281 3.54 -17.26 34.00
CA LEU A 281 3.89 -17.15 35.41
C LEU A 281 3.49 -18.41 36.20
N ALA A 282 2.31 -18.98 35.90
CA ALA A 282 1.83 -20.21 36.51
C ALA A 282 2.58 -21.46 36.04
N GLY A 283 2.90 -21.54 34.75
CA GLY A 283 3.58 -22.70 34.14
C GLY A 283 5.09 -22.74 34.36
N GLY A 284 5.72 -21.60 34.66
CA GLY A 284 7.16 -21.50 34.87
C GLY A 284 7.98 -21.53 33.57
N SER A 285 9.26 -21.90 33.68
CA SER A 285 10.20 -21.90 32.56
C SER A 285 9.75 -22.85 31.45
N GLN A 286 9.54 -22.29 30.26
CA GLN A 286 9.23 -23.04 29.05
C GLN A 286 10.51 -23.59 28.41
N PRO A 287 10.56 -24.85 27.95
CA PRO A 287 11.74 -25.41 27.32
C PRO A 287 12.10 -24.65 26.04
N ARG A 288 13.40 -24.41 25.83
CA ARG A 288 13.91 -23.87 24.56
C ARG A 288 13.70 -24.88 23.44
N GLN A 289 13.29 -24.39 22.29
CA GLN A 289 13.11 -25.22 21.09
C GLN A 289 14.44 -25.33 20.35
N THR A 290 14.79 -26.53 19.90
CA THR A 290 15.99 -26.74 19.08
C THR A 290 15.72 -26.33 17.64
N VAL A 291 16.58 -25.48 17.09
CA VAL A 291 16.51 -25.07 15.68
C VAL A 291 17.53 -25.87 14.89
N SER A 292 17.05 -26.71 13.97
CA SER A 292 17.89 -27.48 13.05
C SER A 292 18.66 -26.56 12.09
N ASP A 293 19.73 -27.05 11.48
CA ASP A 293 20.47 -26.25 10.47
C ASP A 293 19.58 -25.93 9.25
N GLU A 294 18.71 -26.85 8.84
CA GLU A 294 17.72 -26.62 7.79
C GLU A 294 16.75 -25.49 8.16
N ASP A 295 16.25 -25.47 9.39
CA ASP A 295 15.34 -24.42 9.87
C ASP A 295 16.04 -23.07 10.02
N ARG A 296 17.33 -23.06 10.36
CA ARG A 296 18.15 -21.84 10.37
C ARG A 296 18.26 -21.23 8.97
N GLU A 297 18.50 -22.05 7.94
CA GLU A 297 18.53 -21.56 6.56
C GLU A 297 17.17 -20.97 6.14
N LYS A 298 16.06 -21.62 6.50
CA LYS A 298 14.70 -21.11 6.24
C LYS A 298 14.45 -19.77 6.94
N LEU A 299 14.85 -19.63 8.20
CA LEU A 299 14.74 -18.37 8.96
C LEU A 299 15.62 -17.27 8.38
N GLN A 300 16.84 -17.58 7.96
CA GLN A 300 17.72 -16.63 7.27
C GLN A 300 17.10 -16.12 5.96
N ALA A 301 16.43 -16.98 5.19
CA ALA A 301 15.71 -16.56 3.99
C ALA A 301 14.57 -15.56 4.32
N LEU A 302 13.80 -15.81 5.39
CA LEU A 302 12.76 -14.88 5.87
C LEU A 302 13.34 -13.54 6.33
N ARG A 303 14.53 -13.57 6.95
CA ARG A 303 15.25 -12.37 7.38
C ARG A 303 15.72 -11.55 6.18
N GLN A 304 16.27 -12.21 5.16
CA GLN A 304 16.70 -11.55 3.93
C GLN A 304 15.51 -10.93 3.17
N GLU A 305 14.36 -11.61 3.14
CA GLU A 305 13.11 -11.07 2.57
C GLU A 305 12.72 -9.74 3.25
N GLN A 306 12.81 -9.67 4.58
CA GLN A 306 12.52 -8.46 5.33
C GLN A 306 13.48 -7.32 5.02
N VAL A 307 14.78 -7.61 4.97
CA VAL A 307 15.82 -6.64 4.60
C VAL A 307 15.56 -6.07 3.21
N ASN A 308 15.24 -6.95 2.25
CA ASN A 308 14.88 -6.56 0.88
C ASN A 308 13.60 -5.72 0.83
N ALA A 309 12.57 -6.09 1.59
CA ALA A 309 11.32 -5.34 1.66
C ALA A 309 11.52 -3.93 2.25
N ARG A 310 12.30 -3.81 3.32
CA ARG A 310 12.61 -2.53 3.95
C ARG A 310 13.34 -1.61 2.97
N ALA A 311 14.35 -2.15 2.28
CA ALA A 311 15.09 -1.41 1.26
C ALA A 311 14.18 -0.89 0.15
N TYR A 312 13.22 -1.71 -0.30
CA TYR A 312 12.28 -1.33 -1.35
C TYR A 312 11.40 -0.11 -1.02
N TYR A 313 11.06 0.07 0.26
CA TYR A 313 10.22 1.18 0.73
C TYR A 313 11.00 2.36 1.31
N GLN A 314 12.32 2.26 1.42
CA GLN A 314 13.14 3.35 1.95
C GLN A 314 13.10 4.56 1.02
N THR A 315 12.98 5.74 1.62
CA THR A 315 12.98 7.03 0.93
C THR A 315 14.33 7.70 1.09
N ARG A 316 14.95 8.15 0.00
CA ARG A 316 16.15 8.99 -0.02
C ARG A 316 15.88 10.44 0.39
N VAL A 317 14.69 10.96 0.12
CA VAL A 317 14.27 12.32 0.51
C VAL A 317 12.95 12.29 1.27
N SER A 318 12.75 13.24 2.19
CA SER A 318 11.57 13.28 3.06
C SER A 318 10.35 13.93 2.41
N LYS A 319 10.56 14.92 1.53
CA LYS A 319 9.50 15.69 0.84
C LYS A 319 9.67 15.63 -0.68
N PRO A 320 8.59 15.48 -1.47
CA PRO A 320 8.65 15.44 -2.92
C PRO A 320 8.55 16.86 -3.52
N LEU A 321 9.61 17.66 -3.36
CA LEU A 321 9.60 19.08 -3.72
C LEU A 321 9.52 19.32 -5.23
N ALA A 322 10.19 18.51 -6.04
CA ALA A 322 10.21 18.66 -7.49
C ALA A 322 8.85 18.29 -8.11
N ALA A 323 8.22 17.21 -7.65
CA ALA A 323 6.88 16.85 -8.09
C ALA A 323 5.87 17.94 -7.69
N LEU A 324 5.94 18.47 -6.47
CA LEU A 324 5.10 19.59 -6.05
C LEU A 324 5.34 20.84 -6.90
N ALA A 325 6.60 21.15 -7.24
CA ALA A 325 6.95 22.27 -8.10
C ALA A 325 6.37 22.10 -9.51
N PHE A 326 6.50 20.92 -10.13
CA PHE A 326 5.88 20.64 -11.42
C PHE A 326 4.36 20.67 -11.35
N MET A 327 3.76 20.19 -10.25
CA MET A 327 2.31 20.29 -10.09
C MET A 327 1.86 21.76 -10.07
N GLY A 328 2.52 22.58 -9.25
CA GLY A 328 2.25 24.02 -9.18
C GLY A 328 2.46 24.71 -10.53
N LEU A 329 3.52 24.35 -11.25
CA LEU A 329 3.84 24.91 -12.57
C LEU A 329 2.77 24.56 -13.62
N ASN A 330 2.35 23.30 -13.68
CA ASN A 330 1.30 22.86 -14.62
C ASN A 330 -0.04 23.56 -14.34
N VAL A 331 -0.42 23.66 -13.06
CA VAL A 331 -1.65 24.36 -12.66
C VAL A 331 -1.55 25.86 -12.97
N LEU A 332 -0.42 26.49 -12.66
CA LEU A 332 -0.19 27.89 -12.95
C LEU A 332 -0.28 28.17 -14.46
N ILE A 333 0.41 27.38 -15.27
CA ILE A 333 0.37 27.51 -16.73
C ILE A 333 -1.05 27.32 -17.24
N PHE A 334 -1.76 26.28 -16.76
CA PHE A 334 -3.15 26.06 -17.14
C PHE A 334 -4.03 27.28 -16.83
N LEU A 335 -4.00 27.79 -15.58
CA LEU A 335 -4.77 28.96 -15.18
C LEU A 335 -4.43 30.21 -16.00
N LEU A 336 -3.15 30.44 -16.28
CA LEU A 336 -2.70 31.53 -17.14
C LEU A 336 -3.29 31.37 -18.55
N THR A 337 -3.13 30.21 -19.17
CA THR A 337 -3.65 29.96 -20.52
C THR A 337 -5.18 30.10 -20.57
N THR A 338 -5.89 29.63 -19.55
CA THR A 338 -7.35 29.76 -19.47
C THR A 338 -7.80 31.22 -19.27
N SER A 339 -7.00 32.04 -18.58
CA SER A 339 -7.32 33.46 -18.37
C SER A 339 -7.32 34.30 -19.65
N PHE A 340 -6.67 33.82 -20.73
CA PHE A 340 -6.61 34.50 -22.02
C PHE A 340 -7.73 34.09 -22.99
N GLY A 341 -8.57 33.09 -22.70
CA GLY A 341 -9.60 32.64 -23.67
C GLY A 341 -10.57 31.54 -23.24
N GLY A 342 -10.66 31.19 -21.95
CA GLY A 342 -11.48 30.07 -21.45
C GLY A 342 -10.75 28.72 -21.49
N GLU A 343 -11.46 27.59 -21.30
CA GLU A 343 -10.89 26.26 -21.64
C GLU A 343 -10.27 26.33 -23.02
N ILE A 344 -9.17 25.59 -23.29
CA ILE A 344 -8.46 25.68 -24.56
C ILE A 344 -9.42 25.25 -25.68
N ASN A 345 -10.12 26.23 -26.24
CA ASN A 345 -11.02 26.03 -27.35
C ASN A 345 -10.16 26.14 -28.60
N ILE A 346 -9.94 25.00 -29.25
CA ILE A 346 -9.15 24.90 -30.48
C ILE A 346 -9.72 25.83 -31.57
N GLU A 347 -11.01 26.18 -31.48
CA GLU A 347 -11.71 27.09 -32.40
C GLU A 347 -11.55 28.59 -32.08
N SER A 348 -11.18 28.98 -30.84
CA SER A 348 -11.12 30.41 -30.47
C SER A 348 -9.83 31.12 -30.94
N GLY A 349 -8.87 30.38 -31.48
CA GLY A 349 -7.64 30.92 -32.10
C GLY A 349 -6.58 31.46 -31.13
N VAL A 350 -6.91 31.69 -29.86
CA VAL A 350 -6.04 32.42 -28.92
C VAL A 350 -4.78 31.63 -28.48
N LEU A 351 -4.79 30.30 -28.61
CA LEU A 351 -3.67 29.43 -28.19
C LEU A 351 -3.18 28.47 -29.28
N GLN A 352 -3.62 28.63 -30.54
CA GLN A 352 -3.21 27.76 -31.65
C GLN A 352 -1.67 27.74 -31.80
N ASP A 353 -1.03 28.89 -31.62
CA ASP A 353 0.43 29.04 -31.63
C ASP A 353 1.14 28.42 -30.43
N ALA A 354 0.48 27.87 -29.41
CA ALA A 354 1.15 27.17 -28.30
C ALA A 354 0.92 25.65 -28.33
N ILE A 355 -0.11 25.20 -29.05
CA ILE A 355 -0.61 23.82 -29.01
C ILE A 355 -0.02 22.95 -30.13
N PHE A 356 0.20 23.52 -31.32
CA PHE A 356 0.70 22.75 -32.45
C PHE A 356 2.20 22.51 -32.33
N VAL A 357 2.56 21.23 -32.30
CA VAL A 357 3.94 20.75 -32.28
C VAL A 357 4.44 20.53 -33.71
N TYR A 358 3.64 19.88 -34.56
CA TYR A 358 3.98 19.61 -35.96
C TYR A 358 2.80 19.97 -36.89
N PRO A 359 3.00 20.59 -38.07
CA PRO A 359 4.27 20.88 -38.78
C PRO A 359 5.03 22.12 -38.29
N TYR A 360 4.46 22.87 -37.35
CA TYR A 360 4.99 24.18 -36.95
C TYR A 360 6.47 24.16 -36.51
N ILE A 361 6.92 23.16 -35.74
CA ILE A 361 8.35 23.03 -35.38
C ILE A 361 9.22 22.83 -36.62
N ALA A 362 8.77 22.04 -37.60
CA ALA A 362 9.55 21.79 -38.82
C ALA A 362 9.63 23.04 -39.70
N GLU A 363 8.56 23.83 -39.77
CA GLU A 363 8.49 25.05 -40.58
C GLU A 363 9.21 26.24 -39.95
N THR A 364 9.15 26.40 -38.63
CA THR A 364 9.65 27.59 -37.91
C THR A 364 10.94 27.35 -37.12
N GLY A 365 11.33 26.09 -36.90
CA GLY A 365 12.50 25.72 -36.09
C GLY A 365 12.29 25.91 -34.58
N GLU A 366 11.05 26.01 -34.12
CA GLU A 366 10.72 26.33 -32.72
C GLU A 366 10.78 25.12 -31.77
N TRP A 367 11.95 24.50 -31.64
CA TRP A 367 12.18 23.29 -30.84
C TRP A 367 11.80 23.40 -29.35
N TYR A 368 11.71 24.61 -28.80
CA TYR A 368 11.26 24.84 -27.42
C TYR A 368 9.85 24.30 -27.16
N ARG A 369 9.04 24.17 -28.22
CA ARG A 369 7.67 23.62 -28.19
C ARG A 369 7.60 22.18 -27.69
N LEU A 370 8.63 21.38 -27.96
CA LEU A 370 8.72 20.01 -27.43
C LEU A 370 8.70 20.00 -25.90
N LEU A 371 9.28 21.03 -25.28
CA LEU A 371 9.26 21.18 -23.82
C LEU A 371 8.01 21.89 -23.35
N THR A 372 7.65 23.04 -23.92
CA THR A 372 6.54 23.86 -23.42
C THR A 372 5.19 23.18 -23.57
N ALA A 373 4.97 22.39 -24.64
CA ALA A 373 3.74 21.64 -24.84
C ALA A 373 3.48 20.61 -23.72
N THR A 374 4.53 20.13 -23.04
CA THR A 374 4.43 19.21 -21.90
C THR A 374 3.69 19.83 -20.71
N PHE A 375 3.57 21.16 -20.64
CA PHE A 375 2.92 21.85 -19.52
C PHE A 375 1.51 22.37 -19.82
N LEU A 376 1.07 22.31 -21.07
CA LEU A 376 -0.24 22.82 -21.48
C LEU A 376 -1.33 21.77 -21.30
N HIS A 377 -2.55 22.17 -20.94
CA HIS A 377 -3.66 21.26 -20.69
C HIS A 377 -4.97 21.76 -21.31
N LEU A 378 -5.74 20.85 -21.89
CA LEU A 378 -6.96 21.19 -22.64
C LEU A 378 -8.09 21.74 -21.76
N ASN A 379 -8.33 21.11 -20.61
CA ASN A 379 -9.45 21.43 -19.72
C ASN A 379 -9.14 21.09 -18.26
N TYR A 380 -10.03 21.49 -17.36
CA TYR A 380 -9.88 21.31 -15.91
C TYR A 380 -9.70 19.85 -15.50
N LEU A 381 -10.40 18.92 -16.16
CA LEU A 381 -10.27 17.50 -15.86
C LEU A 381 -8.91 16.98 -16.33
N HIS A 382 -8.43 17.34 -17.53
CA HIS A 382 -7.13 16.91 -18.03
C HIS A 382 -5.99 17.31 -17.07
N VAL A 383 -5.95 18.57 -16.62
CA VAL A 383 -4.94 18.99 -15.61
C VAL A 383 -5.18 18.28 -14.27
N GLY A 384 -6.42 18.16 -13.81
CA GLY A 384 -6.74 17.50 -12.54
C GLY A 384 -6.26 16.05 -12.47
N PHE A 385 -6.48 15.26 -13.53
CA PHE A 385 -6.04 13.87 -13.62
C PHE A 385 -4.52 13.74 -13.73
N ASN A 386 -3.86 14.60 -14.52
CA ASN A 386 -2.40 14.61 -14.57
C ASN A 386 -1.78 14.95 -13.21
N MET A 387 -2.36 15.92 -12.48
CA MET A 387 -1.88 16.27 -11.15
C MET A 387 -2.13 15.16 -10.13
N LEU A 388 -3.28 14.47 -10.21
CA LEU A 388 -3.56 13.29 -9.39
C LEU A 388 -2.55 12.17 -9.68
N ALA A 389 -2.29 11.86 -10.95
CA ALA A 389 -1.32 10.83 -11.34
C ALA A 389 0.11 11.21 -10.90
N LEU A 390 0.51 12.47 -11.07
CA LEU A 390 1.80 12.97 -10.62
C LEU A 390 1.96 12.91 -9.09
N ALA A 391 0.89 13.19 -8.34
CA ALA A 391 0.90 13.03 -6.88
C ALA A 391 1.00 11.56 -6.46
N LEU A 392 0.29 10.65 -7.13
CA LEU A 392 0.29 9.22 -6.80
C LEU A 392 1.64 8.55 -7.10
N PHE A 393 2.18 8.77 -8.29
CA PHE A 393 3.38 8.08 -8.76
C PHE A 393 4.64 8.92 -8.58
N GLY A 394 4.57 10.21 -8.91
CA GLY A 394 5.71 11.11 -8.86
C GLY A 394 6.28 11.28 -7.46
N PHE A 395 5.43 11.43 -6.44
CA PHE A 395 5.90 11.54 -5.04
C PHE A 395 6.65 10.29 -4.59
N ALA A 396 6.17 9.10 -4.97
CA ALA A 396 6.82 7.85 -4.61
C ALA A 396 8.17 7.69 -5.31
N VAL A 397 8.23 8.02 -6.60
CA VAL A 397 9.48 7.95 -7.39
C VAL A 397 10.50 8.95 -6.88
N GLU A 398 10.13 10.22 -6.75
CA GLU A 398 11.03 11.29 -6.27
C GLU A 398 11.63 10.95 -4.91
N LYS A 399 10.80 10.45 -3.98
CA LYS A 399 11.26 10.02 -2.67
C LYS A 399 12.31 8.91 -2.73
N ARG A 400 12.30 8.05 -3.75
CA ARG A 400 13.26 6.93 -3.89
C ARG A 400 14.54 7.32 -4.62
N ILE A 401 14.46 8.14 -5.68
CA ILE A 401 15.61 8.45 -6.54
C ILE A 401 16.22 9.83 -6.32
N GLY A 402 15.52 10.70 -5.56
CA GLY A 402 15.90 12.07 -5.26
C GLY A 402 15.47 13.09 -6.32
N HIS A 403 15.51 14.37 -5.95
CA HIS A 403 15.00 15.50 -6.75
C HIS A 403 15.61 15.58 -8.15
N GLY A 404 16.94 15.58 -8.27
CA GLY A 404 17.61 15.80 -9.56
C GLY A 404 17.27 14.74 -10.61
N ARG A 405 17.32 13.46 -10.22
CA ARG A 405 16.97 12.36 -11.13
C ARG A 405 15.50 12.37 -11.51
N PHE A 406 14.63 12.69 -10.56
CA PHE A 406 13.21 12.85 -10.84
C PHE A 406 12.95 13.96 -11.86
N ILE A 407 13.59 15.12 -11.71
CA ILE A 407 13.52 16.23 -12.67
C ILE A 407 13.99 15.77 -14.05
N THR A 408 15.13 15.09 -14.13
CA THR A 408 15.67 14.56 -15.38
C THR A 408 14.69 13.61 -16.07
N ILE A 409 14.12 12.65 -15.34
CA ILE A 409 13.15 11.71 -15.92
C ILE A 409 11.90 12.45 -16.38
N TYR A 410 11.33 13.32 -15.54
CA TYR A 410 10.10 14.04 -15.88
C TYR A 410 10.26 14.87 -17.17
N LEU A 411 11.32 15.67 -17.26
CA LEU A 411 11.54 16.55 -18.42
C LEU A 411 11.93 15.76 -19.68
N LEU A 412 12.90 14.86 -19.59
CA LEU A 412 13.37 14.12 -20.76
C LEU A 412 12.35 13.12 -21.28
N SER A 413 11.53 12.52 -20.42
CA SER A 413 10.41 11.68 -20.88
C SER A 413 9.32 12.50 -21.56
N GLY A 414 9.04 13.72 -21.08
CA GLY A 414 8.11 14.63 -21.75
C GLY A 414 8.60 15.03 -23.14
N ILE A 415 9.85 15.49 -23.24
CA ILE A 415 10.48 15.83 -24.52
C ILE A 415 10.53 14.60 -25.44
N GLY A 416 11.00 13.45 -24.95
CA GLY A 416 11.09 12.23 -25.74
C GLY A 416 9.73 11.75 -26.25
N SER A 417 8.69 11.93 -25.45
CA SER A 417 7.30 11.66 -25.83
C SER A 417 6.81 12.57 -26.96
N MET A 418 7.10 13.88 -26.89
CA MET A 418 6.78 14.83 -27.96
C MET A 418 7.58 14.56 -29.24
N VAL A 419 8.86 14.22 -29.13
CA VAL A 419 9.70 13.83 -30.27
C VAL A 419 9.15 12.59 -30.96
N ALA A 420 8.77 11.57 -30.18
CA ALA A 420 8.20 10.35 -30.74
C ALA A 420 6.84 10.61 -31.41
N ALA A 421 6.03 11.52 -30.88
CA ALA A 421 4.79 11.94 -31.53
C ALA A 421 5.04 12.60 -32.88
N VAL A 422 6.05 13.49 -32.97
CA VAL A 422 6.49 14.10 -34.25
C VAL A 422 6.96 13.04 -35.24
N ILE A 423 7.80 12.09 -34.82
CA ILE A 423 8.28 11.01 -35.68
C ILE A 423 7.12 10.14 -36.16
N ASN A 424 6.18 9.80 -35.28
CA ASN A 424 5.01 8.99 -35.64
C ASN A 424 4.12 9.71 -36.65
N TYR A 425 3.94 11.02 -36.49
CA TYR A 425 3.22 11.85 -37.43
C TYR A 425 3.80 11.76 -38.85
N GLU A 426 5.10 12.04 -38.98
CA GLU A 426 5.87 11.97 -40.23
C GLU A 426 5.74 10.60 -40.91
N MET A 427 5.79 9.52 -40.12
CA MET A 427 5.67 8.16 -40.63
C MET A 427 4.24 7.77 -41.03
N SER A 428 3.23 8.48 -40.53
CA SER A 428 1.82 8.14 -40.72
C SER A 428 1.17 8.79 -41.94
N GLU A 429 1.90 9.67 -42.65
CA GLU A 429 1.37 10.50 -43.75
C GLU A 429 0.09 11.27 -43.35
N ALA A 430 -0.05 11.61 -42.06
CA ALA A 430 -1.21 12.33 -41.56
C ALA A 430 -1.27 13.74 -42.17
N THR A 431 -2.47 14.17 -42.54
CA THR A 431 -2.72 15.48 -43.16
C THR A 431 -3.25 16.54 -42.19
N GLU A 432 -3.74 16.10 -41.03
CA GLU A 432 -4.27 16.99 -39.98
C GLU A 432 -3.16 17.41 -39.01
N PRO A 433 -3.14 18.63 -38.43
CA PRO A 433 -2.09 19.05 -37.49
C PRO A 433 -1.98 18.15 -36.24
N LEU A 434 -0.75 17.90 -35.77
CA LEU A 434 -0.53 17.12 -34.55
C LEU A 434 -0.87 17.94 -33.29
N LEU A 435 -1.95 17.56 -32.62
CA LEU A 435 -2.32 18.10 -31.32
C LEU A 435 -1.73 17.24 -30.19
N ALA A 436 -0.49 17.56 -29.79
CA ALA A 436 0.24 16.85 -28.74
C ALA A 436 0.60 17.82 -27.60
N MET A 437 -0.04 17.64 -26.44
CA MET A 437 0.18 18.49 -25.27
C MET A 437 -0.15 17.76 -23.97
N GLY A 438 0.42 18.24 -22.86
CA GLY A 438 0.12 17.75 -21.52
C GLY A 438 1.27 17.03 -20.86
N ALA A 439 1.16 16.97 -19.53
CA ALA A 439 2.16 16.33 -18.68
C ALA A 439 2.12 14.80 -18.75
N SER A 440 1.17 14.21 -19.49
CA SER A 440 0.94 12.77 -19.51
C SER A 440 2.14 12.00 -20.04
N GLY A 441 2.87 12.49 -21.05
CA GLY A 441 4.12 11.87 -21.53
C GLY A 441 5.19 11.78 -20.43
N SER A 442 5.38 12.86 -19.67
CA SER A 442 6.26 12.88 -18.49
C SER A 442 5.80 11.92 -17.39
N ILE A 443 4.49 11.86 -17.12
CA ILE A 443 3.90 10.98 -16.11
C ILE A 443 4.04 9.51 -16.53
N PHE A 444 3.85 9.17 -17.80
CA PHE A 444 4.14 7.85 -18.33
C PHE A 444 5.64 7.52 -18.19
N GLY A 445 6.52 8.51 -18.37
CA GLY A 445 7.93 8.38 -18.01
C GLY A 445 8.18 8.03 -16.53
N ILE A 446 7.46 8.67 -15.62
CA ILE A 446 7.49 8.31 -14.19
C ILE A 446 6.99 6.87 -13.98
N LEU A 447 5.92 6.43 -14.66
CA LEU A 447 5.47 5.03 -14.62
C LEU A 447 6.54 4.07 -15.16
N GLY A 448 7.25 4.44 -16.23
CA GLY A 448 8.42 3.72 -16.76
C GLY A 448 9.55 3.61 -15.73
N ALA A 449 9.79 4.66 -14.95
CA ALA A 449 10.75 4.63 -13.85
C ALA A 449 10.33 3.66 -12.74
N VAL A 450 9.05 3.65 -12.35
CA VAL A 450 8.53 2.67 -11.38
C VAL A 450 8.71 1.24 -11.92
N LEU A 451 8.39 1.02 -13.20
CA LEU A 451 8.52 -0.30 -13.84
C LEU A 451 9.97 -0.79 -13.85
N ALA A 452 10.93 0.07 -14.22
CA ALA A 452 12.36 -0.25 -14.18
C ALA A 452 12.81 -0.67 -12.77
N MET A 453 12.49 0.14 -11.76
CA MET A 453 12.84 -0.16 -10.37
C MET A 453 12.20 -1.46 -9.88
N ALA A 454 10.93 -1.69 -10.20
CA ALA A 454 10.19 -2.88 -9.80
C ALA A 454 10.74 -4.16 -10.46
N ILE A 455 11.04 -4.14 -11.77
CA ILE A 455 11.64 -5.28 -12.48
C ILE A 455 13.02 -5.61 -11.91
N LEU A 456 13.88 -4.61 -11.72
CA LEU A 456 15.23 -4.83 -11.17
C LEU A 456 15.17 -5.40 -9.77
N THR A 457 14.29 -4.86 -8.92
CA THR A 457 14.10 -5.36 -7.55
C THR A 457 13.60 -6.79 -7.56
N TYR A 458 12.57 -7.09 -8.36
CA TYR A 458 12.00 -8.44 -8.44
C TYR A 458 13.03 -9.46 -8.95
N ARG A 459 13.82 -9.12 -9.98
CA ARG A 459 14.85 -10.02 -10.51
C ARG A 459 15.89 -10.40 -9.46
N ARG A 460 16.28 -9.46 -8.60
CA ARG A 460 17.30 -9.65 -7.54
C ARG A 460 16.75 -10.34 -6.30
N THR A 461 15.59 -9.89 -5.82
CA THR A 461 15.10 -10.23 -4.47
C THR A 461 13.93 -11.22 -4.48
N LYS A 462 13.29 -11.41 -5.65
CA LYS A 462 12.02 -12.13 -5.80
C LYS A 462 10.90 -11.61 -4.89
N LEU A 463 11.02 -10.36 -4.41
CA LEU A 463 10.04 -9.73 -3.53
C LEU A 463 8.68 -9.66 -4.22
N PHE A 464 7.66 -10.17 -3.54
CA PHE A 464 6.31 -10.22 -4.07
C PHE A 464 5.73 -8.85 -4.39
N GLN A 465 5.98 -7.82 -3.56
CA GLN A 465 5.47 -6.49 -3.89
C GLN A 465 6.07 -5.88 -5.14
N ALA A 466 7.37 -6.12 -5.40
CA ALA A 466 7.97 -5.67 -6.65
C ALA A 466 7.27 -6.32 -7.86
N ARG A 467 6.88 -7.60 -7.77
CA ARG A 467 6.07 -8.28 -8.79
C ARG A 467 4.67 -7.68 -8.95
N GLN A 468 4.02 -7.32 -7.83
CA GLN A 468 2.71 -6.67 -7.86
C GLN A 468 2.78 -5.31 -8.54
N ASP A 469 3.79 -4.50 -8.23
CA ASP A 469 3.99 -3.18 -8.84
C ASP A 469 4.22 -3.31 -10.35
N VAL A 470 5.04 -4.28 -10.81
CA VAL A 470 5.17 -4.59 -12.25
C VAL A 470 3.81 -4.93 -12.87
N THR A 471 3.07 -5.84 -12.24
CA THR A 471 1.77 -6.28 -12.76
C THR A 471 0.77 -5.12 -12.83
N ALA A 472 0.73 -4.28 -11.80
CA ALA A 472 -0.14 -3.12 -11.73
C ALA A 472 0.19 -2.09 -12.82
N ILE A 473 1.47 -1.80 -13.06
CA ILE A 473 1.88 -0.85 -14.10
C ILE A 473 1.55 -1.40 -15.49
N LEU A 474 1.85 -2.67 -15.76
CA LEU A 474 1.50 -3.29 -17.05
C LEU A 474 -0.01 -3.27 -17.30
N MET A 475 -0.82 -3.45 -16.25
CA MET A 475 -2.27 -3.30 -16.34
C MET A 475 -2.69 -1.85 -16.62
N ILE A 476 -2.10 -0.87 -15.94
CA ILE A 476 -2.35 0.56 -16.20
C ILE A 476 -2.03 0.90 -17.65
N VAL A 477 -0.86 0.45 -18.15
CA VAL A 477 -0.43 0.68 -19.53
C VAL A 477 -1.37 0.00 -20.51
N ALA A 478 -1.73 -1.27 -20.29
CA ALA A 478 -2.65 -1.98 -21.17
C ALA A 478 -4.02 -1.28 -21.25
N ILE A 479 -4.56 -0.87 -20.10
CA ILE A 479 -5.83 -0.13 -20.04
C ILE A 479 -5.70 1.21 -20.76
N GLN A 480 -4.62 1.96 -20.51
CA GLN A 480 -4.39 3.24 -21.19
C GLN A 480 -4.23 3.04 -22.70
N THR A 481 -3.46 2.07 -23.16
CA THR A 481 -3.23 1.84 -24.59
C THR A 481 -4.52 1.48 -25.32
N VAL A 482 -5.36 0.61 -24.74
CA VAL A 482 -6.69 0.30 -25.27
C VAL A 482 -7.53 1.57 -25.33
N PHE A 483 -7.46 2.38 -24.27
CA PHE A 483 -8.19 3.63 -24.18
C PHE A 483 -7.73 4.67 -25.22
N ASP A 484 -6.42 4.88 -25.38
CA ASP A 484 -5.84 5.80 -26.35
C ASP A 484 -6.22 5.39 -27.78
N TRP A 485 -6.18 4.09 -28.08
CA TRP A 485 -6.59 3.57 -29.38
C TRP A 485 -8.07 3.81 -29.67
N THR A 486 -8.92 3.70 -28.66
CA THR A 486 -10.39 3.75 -28.84
C THR A 486 -10.96 5.17 -28.80
N TYR A 487 -10.30 6.12 -28.12
CA TYR A 487 -10.90 7.43 -27.83
C TYR A 487 -10.00 8.64 -28.10
N LEU A 488 -8.68 8.47 -28.13
CA LEU A 488 -7.71 9.55 -28.29
C LEU A 488 -6.74 9.17 -29.42
N GLU A 489 -7.27 9.07 -30.64
CA GLU A 489 -6.48 8.73 -31.84
C GLU A 489 -5.17 9.55 -31.87
N GLY A 490 -4.04 8.85 -32.01
CA GLY A 490 -2.70 9.47 -32.02
C GLY A 490 -2.03 9.71 -30.65
N SER A 491 -2.72 9.53 -29.52
CA SER A 491 -2.12 9.71 -28.17
C SER A 491 -1.37 8.49 -27.64
N SER A 492 -1.68 7.28 -28.12
CA SER A 492 -1.05 6.02 -27.69
C SER A 492 0.48 6.00 -27.90
N PRO A 493 1.01 6.42 -29.07
CA PRO A 493 2.45 6.52 -29.27
C PRO A 493 3.12 7.52 -28.31
N LEU A 494 2.43 8.59 -27.94
CA LEU A 494 2.92 9.61 -27.01
C LEU A 494 3.09 9.02 -25.60
N HIS A 495 2.07 8.35 -25.07
CA HIS A 495 2.16 7.72 -23.74
C HIS A 495 3.18 6.57 -23.71
N LEU A 496 3.18 5.70 -24.72
CA LEU A 496 4.07 4.54 -24.76
C LEU A 496 5.55 4.97 -24.88
N SER A 497 5.85 5.96 -25.72
CA SER A 497 7.21 6.50 -25.86
C SER A 497 7.68 7.23 -24.60
N GLY A 498 6.78 7.93 -23.90
CA GLY A 498 7.06 8.52 -22.59
C GLY A 498 7.49 7.45 -21.59
N LEU A 499 6.74 6.34 -21.51
CA LEU A 499 7.06 5.19 -20.66
C LEU A 499 8.40 4.55 -21.01
N ILE A 500 8.65 4.29 -22.29
CA ILE A 500 9.92 3.70 -22.76
C ILE A 500 11.08 4.63 -22.41
N SER A 501 10.94 5.93 -22.68
CA SER A 501 11.96 6.93 -22.36
C SER A 501 12.27 6.94 -20.87
N GLY A 502 11.24 7.00 -20.02
CA GLY A 502 11.42 7.00 -18.57
C GLY A 502 12.04 5.71 -18.04
N PHE A 503 11.65 4.56 -18.60
CA PHE A 503 12.26 3.27 -18.28
C PHE A 503 13.77 3.27 -18.61
N VAL A 504 14.14 3.65 -19.84
CA VAL A 504 15.53 3.67 -20.29
C VAL A 504 16.37 4.67 -19.49
N ILE A 505 15.89 5.91 -19.31
CA ILE A 505 16.58 6.93 -18.52
C ILE A 505 16.82 6.41 -17.11
N THR A 506 15.81 5.81 -16.48
CA THR A 506 15.93 5.25 -15.12
C THR A 506 16.97 4.15 -15.07
N MET A 507 17.00 3.24 -16.05
CA MET A 507 18.02 2.20 -16.14
C MET A 507 19.46 2.77 -16.25
N LEU A 508 19.62 3.96 -16.83
CA LEU A 508 20.91 4.62 -16.99
C LEU A 508 21.34 5.42 -15.74
N ILE A 509 20.41 6.10 -15.07
CA ILE A 509 20.76 7.09 -14.03
C ILE A 509 20.38 6.70 -12.60
N ALA A 510 19.53 5.68 -12.42
CA ALA A 510 19.11 5.27 -11.08
C ALA A 510 20.29 4.58 -10.35
N PRO A 511 20.61 5.00 -9.12
CA PRO A 511 21.77 4.48 -8.41
C PRO A 511 21.56 2.99 -8.08
N ARG A 512 22.61 2.18 -8.26
CA ARG A 512 22.57 0.74 -7.94
C ARG A 512 22.19 0.50 -6.47
N ASP A 513 22.58 1.40 -5.58
CA ASP A 513 22.25 1.32 -4.14
C ASP A 513 20.80 1.69 -3.83
N SER A 514 20.07 2.36 -4.74
CA SER A 514 18.59 2.44 -4.62
C SER A 514 17.90 1.12 -4.98
N LEU A 515 18.69 0.13 -5.40
CA LEU A 515 18.29 -1.23 -5.78
C LEU A 515 18.99 -2.29 -4.91
N GLU A 516 19.66 -1.88 -3.82
CA GLU A 516 20.37 -2.74 -2.86
C GLU A 516 19.90 -2.46 -1.43
N PRO A 517 19.85 -3.47 -0.54
CA PRO A 517 19.54 -3.23 0.85
C PRO A 517 20.66 -2.47 1.54
N ALA A 518 20.30 -1.43 2.31
CA ALA A 518 21.24 -0.81 3.24
C ALA A 518 21.84 -1.90 4.14
N PRO A 519 23.16 -1.89 4.39
CA PRO A 519 23.75 -2.79 5.37
C PRO A 519 23.03 -2.60 6.71
N PRO A 520 22.89 -3.67 7.53
CA PRO A 520 22.36 -3.51 8.88
C PRO A 520 23.17 -2.42 9.59
N PRO A 521 22.51 -1.55 10.39
CA PRO A 521 23.24 -0.59 11.19
C PRO A 521 24.28 -1.33 12.02
N PRO A 522 25.50 -0.78 12.20
CA PRO A 522 26.51 -1.42 13.04
C PRO A 522 25.89 -1.72 14.40
N SER A 523 26.10 -2.95 14.88
CA SER A 523 25.65 -3.45 16.17
C SER A 523 26.24 -2.58 17.29
N GLY A 524 25.54 -1.50 17.63
CA GLY A 524 26.00 -0.53 18.63
C GLY A 524 25.35 0.85 18.54
N GLU A 525 24.84 1.28 17.39
CA GLU A 525 24.13 2.57 17.29
C GLU A 525 22.62 2.35 17.31
N ALA A 526 22.04 2.51 18.52
CA ALA A 526 20.61 2.74 18.64
C ALA A 526 20.22 3.90 17.72
N PRO A 527 19.14 3.81 16.94
CA PRO A 527 18.68 4.94 16.14
C PRO A 527 18.46 6.11 17.09
N SER A 528 19.18 7.22 16.86
CA SER A 528 18.95 8.46 17.59
C SER A 528 17.44 8.72 17.57
N GLY A 529 16.81 8.73 18.74
CA GLY A 529 15.39 9.01 18.87
C GLY A 529 15.03 10.33 18.17
N PRO A 530 13.74 10.58 17.90
CA PRO A 530 13.32 11.90 17.46
C PRO A 530 13.91 12.95 18.43
N PRO A 531 14.34 14.13 17.93
CA PRO A 531 14.90 15.17 18.78
C PRO A 531 13.96 15.40 19.96
N ASN A 532 14.52 15.44 21.17
CA ASN A 532 13.76 15.65 22.40
C ASN A 532 12.81 16.83 22.19
N PRO A 533 11.53 16.73 22.61
CA PRO A 533 10.64 17.88 22.59
C PRO A 533 11.33 19.04 23.34
N PRO A 534 11.18 20.29 22.86
CA PRO A 534 11.76 21.44 23.52
C PRO A 534 11.34 21.44 24.98
N ALA A 535 12.32 21.66 25.88
CA ALA A 535 12.06 21.71 27.31
C ALA A 535 10.91 22.68 27.60
N PRO A 536 9.96 22.32 28.48
CA PRO A 536 8.89 23.24 28.86
C PRO A 536 9.51 24.55 29.37
N PRO A 537 8.91 25.71 29.03
CA PRO A 537 9.41 27.00 29.49
C PRO A 537 9.55 26.97 31.01
N ALA A 538 10.71 27.44 31.49
CA ALA A 538 10.96 27.58 32.91
C ALA A 538 9.79 28.38 33.52
N GLN A 539 9.13 27.78 34.50
CA GLN A 539 8.21 28.52 35.36
C GLN A 539 9.08 29.41 36.23
N ASP A 540 9.23 30.67 35.82
CA ASP A 540 9.75 31.72 36.68
C ASP A 540 8.89 31.78 37.96
N ARG A 541 9.56 31.61 39.10
CA ARG A 541 8.99 31.86 40.43
C ARG A 541 9.10 33.33 40.78
#